data_AF-A0A6I9XX74-F1
#
_entry.id   AF-A0A6I9XX74-F1
#
_cell.length_a   1.000
_cell.length_b   1.000
_cell.length_c   1.000
_cell.angle_alpha   90.00
_cell.angle_beta   90.00
_cell.angle_gamma   90.00
#
_symmetry.space_group_name_H-M   'P 1'
#
loop_
_entity.id
_entity.type
_entity.pdbx_description
1 polymer ?
#
loop_
_entity_poly.entity_id
_entity_poly.type
_entity_poly.pdbx_seq_one_letter_code
_entity_poly.pdbx_strand_id
1 'polypeptide(L)'
;MHFKSHLMAFFWQMLTITLDESDCFTAWVSAKDAGFSSADGSDPKLNLGGLLLQALLEYWPRTHINPMDEEENEMNHVNGEQENRLQKGNGYFQVPPHTPVIFGEAGGRTLFRLLCRDSGGETESMLLNETVPQWVIDITVDKNMPKFNKIPFYLQPHSSSGAKTLKKDRLSASDMLQVRKVMEHVYEKIINLDNESQMTSSFNNEKAGEQEKEEDITVVAEEKIELLCQDQVLDPNMDL
;
A
#
# COMPACT_ATOMS: atom_id res chain seq x y z
N MET A 1 26.14 -29.84 -46.09
CA MET A 1 25.06 -28.84 -46.06
C MET A 1 23.72 -29.55 -46.03
N HIS A 2 23.07 -29.62 -44.87
CA HIS A 2 21.62 -29.84 -44.76
C HIS A 2 21.22 -29.35 -43.36
N PHE A 3 20.93 -28.05 -43.26
CA PHE A 3 20.28 -27.48 -42.09
C PHE A 3 18.79 -27.83 -42.17
N LYS A 4 18.29 -28.54 -41.16
CA LYS A 4 16.87 -28.78 -40.93
C LYS A 4 16.20 -27.44 -40.59
N SER A 5 15.43 -26.91 -41.53
CA SER A 5 14.42 -25.89 -41.27
C SER A 5 13.27 -26.54 -40.49
N HIS A 6 13.20 -26.29 -39.19
CA HIS A 6 11.96 -26.41 -38.41
C HIS A 6 11.80 -25.12 -37.63
N LEU A 7 11.26 -24.11 -38.32
CA LEU A 7 10.69 -22.91 -37.71
C LEU A 7 9.37 -23.34 -37.07
N MET A 8 9.43 -23.94 -35.88
CA MET A 8 8.28 -23.97 -34.98
C MET A 8 8.20 -22.60 -34.31
N ALA A 9 7.66 -21.62 -35.03
CA ALA A 9 7.20 -20.37 -34.43
C ALA A 9 5.91 -20.68 -33.67
N PHE A 10 6.05 -21.16 -32.45
CA PHE A 10 4.99 -21.13 -31.48
C PHE A 10 4.65 -19.65 -31.19
N PHE A 11 3.58 -19.14 -31.78
CA PHE A 11 2.98 -17.87 -31.37
C PHE A 11 2.31 -18.07 -30.01
N TRP A 12 3.08 -18.03 -28.92
CA TRP A 12 2.50 -17.77 -27.60
C TRP A 12 2.21 -16.27 -27.55
N GLN A 13 0.95 -15.93 -27.35
CA GLN A 13 0.56 -14.56 -27.06
C GLN A 13 1.38 -14.09 -25.84
N MET A 14 2.22 -13.08 -26.02
CA MET A 14 3.02 -12.55 -24.91
C MET A 14 2.09 -11.87 -23.90
N LEU A 15 2.27 -12.15 -22.62
CA LEU A 15 1.54 -11.47 -21.55
C LEU A 15 1.85 -9.96 -21.62
N THR A 16 0.80 -9.15 -21.78
CA THR A 16 0.89 -7.69 -21.79
C THR A 16 0.09 -7.17 -20.60
N ILE A 17 0.74 -6.38 -19.76
CA ILE A 17 0.12 -5.73 -18.60
C ILE A 17 -0.04 -4.25 -18.92
N THR A 18 -1.23 -3.71 -18.69
CA THR A 18 -1.56 -2.30 -18.89
C THR A 18 -1.88 -1.65 -17.54
N LEU A 19 -1.29 -0.48 -17.29
CA LEU A 19 -1.57 0.33 -16.11
C LEU A 19 -2.36 1.56 -16.55
N ASP A 20 -3.49 1.82 -15.91
CA ASP A 20 -4.35 2.96 -16.20
C ASP A 20 -4.44 3.88 -14.97
N GLU A 21 -4.57 5.18 -15.18
CA GLU A 21 -4.64 6.17 -14.09
C GLU A 21 -5.81 5.88 -13.13
N SER A 22 -6.91 5.33 -13.65
CA SER A 22 -8.13 5.09 -12.86
C SER A 22 -7.99 4.01 -11.79
N ASP A 23 -7.12 3.01 -12.00
CA ASP A 23 -7.01 1.85 -11.12
C ASP A 23 -5.59 1.45 -10.71
N CYS A 24 -4.54 2.01 -11.33
CA CYS A 24 -3.14 1.67 -11.06
C CYS A 24 -2.77 1.77 -9.58
N PHE A 25 -3.34 2.73 -8.86
CA PHE A 25 -3.01 3.01 -7.46
C PHE A 25 -4.02 2.47 -6.45
N THR A 26 -4.96 1.63 -6.87
CA THR A 26 -5.99 1.12 -5.97
C THR A 26 -5.51 -0.01 -5.06
N ALA A 27 -4.44 -0.71 -5.41
CA ALA A 27 -3.95 -1.86 -4.67
C ALA A 27 -2.91 -1.47 -3.61
N TRP A 28 -3.37 -1.34 -2.35
CA TRP A 28 -2.53 -1.24 -1.17
C TRP A 28 -2.45 -2.58 -0.45
N VAL A 29 -1.25 -2.99 -0.06
CA VAL A 29 -0.99 -4.24 0.65
C VAL A 29 0.05 -4.02 1.74
N SER A 30 0.07 -4.87 2.76
CA SER A 30 1.19 -4.89 3.69
C SER A 30 2.45 -5.45 3.00
N ALA A 31 3.63 -5.04 3.45
CA ALA A 31 4.88 -5.58 2.93
C ALA A 31 4.97 -7.09 3.18
N LYS A 32 4.56 -7.54 4.37
CA LYS A 32 4.57 -8.96 4.75
C LYS A 32 3.66 -9.80 3.86
N ASP A 33 2.45 -9.35 3.57
CA ASP A 33 1.51 -10.08 2.68
C ASP A 33 2.01 -10.12 1.23
N ALA A 34 2.74 -9.09 0.80
CA ALA A 34 3.42 -9.06 -0.49
C ALA A 34 4.69 -9.92 -0.53
N GLY A 35 5.10 -10.52 0.60
CA GLY A 35 6.30 -11.36 0.71
C GLY A 35 7.60 -10.58 0.88
N PHE A 36 7.54 -9.29 1.24
CA PHE A 36 8.70 -8.47 1.55
C PHE A 36 8.95 -8.43 3.06
N SER A 37 10.20 -8.63 3.47
CA SER A 37 10.61 -8.57 4.87
C SER A 37 11.47 -7.34 5.13
N SER A 38 11.17 -6.63 6.20
CA SER A 38 11.99 -5.55 6.74
C SER A 38 12.89 -6.07 7.88
N ALA A 39 14.10 -5.52 8.00
CA ALA A 39 15.07 -5.95 9.02
C ALA A 39 14.66 -5.52 10.44
N ASP A 40 13.88 -4.45 10.56
CA ASP A 40 13.36 -3.91 11.81
C ASP A 40 12.00 -4.51 12.22
N GLY A 41 11.45 -5.43 11.42
CA GLY A 41 10.15 -6.07 11.67
C GLY A 41 8.94 -5.18 11.35
N SER A 42 9.17 -3.96 10.84
CA SER A 42 8.12 -3.05 10.37
C SER A 42 7.29 -3.68 9.24
N ASP A 43 6.03 -3.27 9.11
CA ASP A 43 5.16 -3.76 8.03
C ASP A 43 4.52 -2.59 7.29
N PRO A 44 5.31 -1.86 6.49
CA PRO A 44 4.82 -0.70 5.78
C PRO A 44 3.75 -1.10 4.76
N LYS A 45 2.81 -0.19 4.51
CA LYS A 45 1.81 -0.37 3.46
C LYS A 45 2.41 0.06 2.12
N LEU A 46 2.31 -0.82 1.12
CA LEU A 46 2.90 -0.68 -0.19
C LEU A 46 1.81 -0.52 -1.26
N ASN A 47 2.04 0.38 -2.21
CA ASN A 47 1.20 0.51 -3.38
C ASN A 47 1.81 -0.24 -4.56
N LEU A 48 1.17 -1.34 -5.01
CA LEU A 48 1.77 -2.23 -6.01
C LEU A 48 2.00 -1.55 -7.37
N GLY A 49 1.04 -0.74 -7.83
CA GLY A 49 1.20 0.02 -9.07
C GLY A 49 2.33 1.04 -8.96
N GLY A 50 2.42 1.76 -7.84
CA GLY A 50 3.50 2.70 -7.60
C GLY A 50 4.88 2.05 -7.59
N LEU A 51 5.04 0.92 -6.89
CA LEU A 51 6.30 0.15 -6.89
C LEU A 51 6.66 -0.33 -8.31
N LEU A 52 5.68 -0.81 -9.07
CA LEU A 52 5.90 -1.28 -10.43
C LEU A 52 6.36 -0.14 -11.36
N LEU A 53 5.74 1.03 -11.30
CA LEU A 53 6.16 2.20 -12.10
C LEU A 53 7.60 2.60 -11.78
N GLN A 54 7.96 2.63 -10.48
CA GLN A 54 9.32 2.94 -10.04
C GLN A 54 10.35 1.92 -10.56
N ALA A 55 9.99 0.63 -10.62
CA ALA A 55 10.85 -0.41 -11.19
C ALA A 55 10.95 -0.30 -12.73
N LEU A 56 9.86 0.02 -13.42
CA LEU A 56 9.84 0.18 -14.88
C LEU A 56 10.66 1.39 -15.35
N LEU A 57 10.75 2.44 -14.53
CA LEU A 57 11.51 3.67 -14.80
C LEU A 57 12.77 3.81 -13.93
N GLU A 58 13.29 2.69 -13.42
CA GLU A 58 14.45 2.66 -12.53
C GLU A 58 15.73 3.21 -13.19
N TYR A 59 15.87 3.07 -14.50
CA TYR A 59 17.04 3.57 -15.24
C TYR A 59 16.89 5.00 -15.75
N TRP A 60 15.72 5.63 -15.57
CA TRP A 60 15.50 7.00 -16.00
C TRP A 60 16.13 7.97 -14.97
N PRO A 61 17.15 8.77 -15.32
CA PRO A 61 17.90 9.55 -14.34
C PRO A 61 17.06 10.56 -13.54
N ARG A 62 15.93 11.00 -14.11
CA ARG A 62 15.01 11.92 -13.43
C ARG A 62 14.31 11.30 -12.21
N THR A 63 14.27 9.97 -12.09
CA THR A 63 13.66 9.28 -10.95
C THR A 63 14.62 9.03 -9.79
N HIS A 64 15.91 9.32 -10.00
CA HIS A 64 16.96 9.11 -9.00
C HIS A 64 16.93 10.27 -8.01
N ILE A 65 16.80 9.95 -6.72
CA ILE A 65 16.88 10.95 -5.66
C ILE A 65 18.34 11.35 -5.50
N ASN A 66 18.59 12.67 -5.52
CA ASN A 66 19.90 13.21 -5.20
C ASN A 66 19.95 13.42 -3.67
N PRO A 67 20.95 12.90 -2.96
CA PRO A 67 21.00 12.94 -1.49
C PRO A 67 21.03 14.35 -0.88
N MET A 68 21.16 15.41 -1.69
CA MET A 68 21.10 16.79 -1.22
C MET A 68 19.68 17.34 -1.04
N ASP A 69 18.66 16.70 -1.62
CA ASP A 69 17.27 17.16 -1.55
C ASP A 69 16.50 16.57 -0.34
N GLU A 70 17.12 15.67 0.44
CA GLU A 70 16.51 15.02 1.62
C GLU A 70 16.69 15.82 2.93
N GLU A 71 17.60 16.80 2.98
CA GLU A 71 17.91 17.54 4.22
C GLU A 71 16.76 18.42 4.75
N GLU A 72 15.71 18.66 3.95
CA GLU A 72 14.57 19.49 4.39
C GLU A 72 13.44 18.72 5.10
N ASN A 73 13.41 17.38 5.10
CA ASN A 73 12.18 16.67 5.51
C ASN A 73 12.24 15.64 6.64
N GLU A 74 13.40 15.20 7.17
CA GLU A 74 13.38 14.27 8.32
C GLU A 74 14.43 14.59 9.41
N MET A 75 13.90 15.09 10.53
CA MET A 75 14.55 15.11 11.83
C MET A 75 14.55 13.68 12.40
N ASN A 76 15.75 13.12 12.63
CA ASN A 76 16.11 11.91 13.41
C ASN A 76 16.43 10.62 12.63
N HIS A 77 17.72 10.29 12.40
CA HIS A 77 18.54 9.37 13.23
C HIS A 77 19.84 8.90 12.52
N VAL A 78 20.98 9.34 13.07
CA VAL A 78 22.27 8.66 13.36
C VAL A 78 22.95 7.71 12.34
N ASN A 79 24.06 8.21 11.78
CA ASN A 79 25.37 7.59 11.48
C ASN A 79 25.48 6.09 11.12
N GLY A 80 25.94 5.84 9.89
CA GLY A 80 26.72 4.67 9.52
C GLY A 80 27.08 4.68 8.03
N GLU A 81 28.33 5.05 7.70
CA GLU A 81 29.03 4.87 6.41
C GLU A 81 28.15 4.51 5.19
N GLN A 82 27.35 5.45 4.69
CA GLN A 82 26.55 5.22 3.50
C GLN A 82 27.41 5.56 2.28
N GLU A 83 27.84 4.53 1.54
CA GLU A 83 28.26 4.70 0.16
C GLU A 83 27.23 5.61 -0.52
N ASN A 84 27.75 6.64 -1.18
CA ASN A 84 27.04 7.69 -1.94
C ASN A 84 26.30 7.08 -3.16
N ARG A 85 25.45 6.08 -2.93
CA ARG A 85 24.72 5.31 -3.93
C ARG A 85 23.37 6.00 -4.11
N LEU A 86 23.25 6.73 -5.23
CA LEU A 86 21.97 7.16 -5.78
C LEU A 86 20.91 6.08 -5.54
N GLN A 87 19.85 6.42 -4.82
CA GLN A 87 18.76 5.49 -4.58
C GLN A 87 17.99 5.31 -5.90
N LYS A 88 18.05 4.10 -6.44
CA LYS A 88 17.42 3.72 -7.70
C LYS A 88 16.23 2.80 -7.44
N GLY A 89 15.16 3.01 -8.20
CA GLY A 89 13.99 2.16 -8.18
C GLY A 89 13.21 2.27 -6.86
N ASN A 90 12.62 1.16 -6.44
CA ASN A 90 11.68 1.11 -5.31
C ASN A 90 12.25 0.46 -4.03
N GLY A 91 13.42 -0.17 -4.10
CA GLY A 91 14.06 -0.85 -2.95
C GLY A 91 13.52 -2.25 -2.60
N TYR A 92 12.46 -2.73 -3.26
CA TYR A 92 11.84 -4.04 -3.02
C TYR A 92 12.13 -5.05 -4.13
N PHE A 93 11.99 -4.64 -5.40
CA PHE A 93 12.21 -5.51 -6.55
C PHE A 93 12.63 -4.74 -7.80
N GLN A 94 13.17 -5.47 -8.77
CA GLN A 94 13.50 -4.96 -10.10
C GLN A 94 12.75 -5.74 -11.17
N VAL A 95 12.39 -5.07 -12.25
CA VAL A 95 11.91 -5.74 -13.46
C VAL A 95 13.09 -6.19 -14.32
N PRO A 96 12.98 -7.26 -15.12
CA PRO A 96 14.04 -7.65 -16.04
C PRO A 96 14.45 -6.47 -16.94
N PRO A 97 15.75 -6.16 -17.11
CA PRO A 97 16.20 -4.97 -17.85
C PRO A 97 15.77 -4.92 -19.33
N HIS A 98 15.44 -6.09 -19.90
CA HIS A 98 14.95 -6.25 -21.27
C HIS A 98 13.41 -6.15 -21.38
N THR A 99 12.72 -5.83 -20.29
CA THR A 99 11.27 -5.62 -20.29
C THR A 99 10.91 -4.42 -21.16
N PRO A 100 10.07 -4.59 -22.19
CA PRO A 100 9.57 -3.46 -22.97
C PRO A 100 8.61 -2.61 -22.15
N VAL A 101 8.81 -1.29 -22.18
CA VAL A 101 7.91 -0.28 -21.59
C VAL A 101 7.28 0.50 -22.74
N ILE A 102 5.95 0.69 -22.68
CA ILE A 102 5.19 1.33 -23.75
C ILE A 102 4.31 2.42 -23.13
N PHE A 103 4.43 3.63 -23.65
CA PHE A 103 3.52 4.75 -23.38
C PHE A 103 2.57 4.88 -24.57
N GLY A 104 1.26 4.88 -24.31
CA GLY A 104 0.24 4.95 -25.34
C GLY A 104 -1.03 5.61 -24.83
N GLU A 105 -1.87 6.04 -25.78
CA GLU A 105 -3.18 6.60 -25.50
C GLU A 105 -4.22 5.48 -25.36
N ALA A 106 -5.30 5.72 -24.61
CA ALA A 106 -6.42 4.78 -24.46
C ALA A 106 -7.05 4.35 -25.81
N GLY A 107 -6.86 5.14 -26.87
CA GLY A 107 -7.27 4.81 -28.24
C GLY A 107 -6.36 3.81 -28.98
N GLY A 108 -5.35 3.24 -28.32
CA GLY A 108 -4.44 2.24 -28.88
C GLY A 108 -3.25 2.80 -29.67
N ARG A 109 -3.12 4.13 -29.75
CA ARG A 109 -1.96 4.78 -30.36
C ARG A 109 -0.76 4.68 -29.43
N THR A 110 0.32 4.04 -29.88
CA THR A 110 1.61 4.07 -29.18
C THR A 110 2.30 5.42 -29.39
N LEU A 111 2.73 6.04 -28.29
CA LEU A 111 3.50 7.29 -28.29
C LEU A 111 4.99 7.00 -28.24
N PHE A 112 5.42 6.13 -27.34
CA PHE A 112 6.82 5.79 -27.15
C PHE A 112 7.00 4.37 -26.63
N ARG A 113 8.07 3.71 -27.08
CA ARG A 113 8.44 2.36 -26.66
C ARG A 113 9.96 2.27 -26.50
N LEU A 114 10.38 1.73 -25.36
CA LEU A 114 11.78 1.47 -25.03
C LEU A 114 11.94 0.18 -24.23
N LEU A 115 13.17 -0.26 -24.01
CA LEU A 115 13.44 -1.25 -22.97
C LEU A 115 13.72 -0.52 -21.65
N CYS A 116 13.31 -1.10 -20.52
CA CYS A 116 13.53 -0.53 -19.19
C CYS A 116 14.98 -0.01 -19.00
N ARG A 117 15.98 -0.81 -19.37
CA ARG A 117 17.42 -0.47 -19.24
C ARG A 117 17.89 0.73 -20.08
N ASP A 118 17.19 1.04 -21.16
CA ASP A 118 17.60 2.06 -22.14
C ASP A 118 17.14 3.46 -21.72
N SER A 119 16.34 3.59 -20.65
CA SER A 119 15.77 4.86 -20.15
C SER A 119 16.80 5.92 -19.73
N GLY A 120 18.08 5.54 -19.63
CA GLY A 120 19.19 6.44 -19.32
C GLY A 120 19.84 7.12 -20.54
N GLY A 121 19.47 6.72 -21.76
CA GLY A 121 19.97 7.35 -22.99
C GLY A 121 19.46 8.77 -23.16
N GLU A 122 20.24 9.64 -23.82
CA GLU A 122 19.88 11.05 -24.00
C GLU A 122 18.58 11.22 -24.80
N THR A 123 18.44 10.45 -25.89
CA THR A 123 17.23 10.45 -26.73
C THR A 123 16.04 9.88 -25.99
N GLU A 124 16.21 8.76 -25.29
CA GLU A 124 15.17 8.11 -24.51
C GLU A 124 14.69 9.02 -23.38
N SER A 125 15.62 9.64 -22.65
CA SER A 125 15.29 10.57 -21.57
C SER A 125 14.54 11.80 -22.08
N MET A 126 14.92 12.35 -23.24
CA MET A 126 14.17 13.44 -23.88
C MET A 126 12.72 13.00 -24.19
N LEU A 127 12.55 11.83 -24.80
CA LEU A 127 11.22 11.30 -25.14
C LEU A 127 10.40 10.96 -23.90
N LEU A 128 11.02 10.45 -22.82
CA LEU A 128 10.34 10.20 -21.54
C LEU A 128 9.82 11.50 -20.94
N ASN A 129 10.60 12.59 -20.99
CA ASN A 129 10.14 13.90 -20.51
C ASN A 129 8.91 14.43 -21.29
N GLU A 130 8.75 14.05 -22.57
CA GLU A 130 7.62 14.46 -23.41
C GLU A 130 6.40 13.53 -23.30
N THR A 131 6.61 12.25 -22.97
CA THR A 131 5.57 11.20 -23.12
C THR A 131 5.09 10.57 -21.82
N VAL A 132 5.86 10.64 -20.74
CA VAL A 132 5.45 10.12 -19.43
C VAL A 132 4.34 11.02 -18.88
N PRO A 133 3.14 10.49 -18.59
CA PRO A 133 2.03 11.30 -18.09
C PRO A 133 2.25 11.74 -16.64
N GLN A 134 1.61 12.84 -16.25
CA GLN A 134 1.83 13.47 -14.93
C GLN A 134 1.56 12.51 -13.77
N TRP A 135 0.51 11.69 -13.83
CA TRP A 135 0.20 10.73 -12.76
C TRP A 135 1.32 9.69 -12.51
N VAL A 136 2.17 9.42 -13.50
CA VAL A 136 3.38 8.59 -13.34
C VAL A 136 4.54 9.40 -12.76
N ILE A 137 4.69 10.67 -13.18
CA ILE A 137 5.70 11.60 -12.63
C ILE A 137 5.51 11.78 -11.13
N ASP A 138 4.26 12.01 -10.69
CA ASP A 138 3.91 12.22 -9.29
C ASP A 138 4.48 11.10 -8.40
N ILE A 139 4.44 9.84 -8.86
CA ILE A 139 4.92 8.69 -8.09
C ILE A 139 6.42 8.42 -8.26
N THR A 140 6.91 8.52 -9.50
CA THR A 140 8.27 8.05 -9.85
C THR A 140 9.34 9.11 -9.66
N VAL A 141 9.00 10.38 -9.87
CA VAL A 141 9.91 11.53 -9.72
C VAL A 141 9.61 12.24 -8.41
N ASP A 142 8.37 12.68 -8.21
CA ASP A 142 8.02 13.54 -7.06
C ASP A 142 7.81 12.76 -5.75
N LYS A 143 7.81 11.41 -5.83
CA LYS A 143 7.59 10.48 -4.71
C LYS A 143 6.33 10.78 -3.90
N ASN A 144 5.33 11.41 -4.53
CA ASN A 144 4.05 11.75 -3.94
C ASN A 144 3.16 10.51 -3.89
N MET A 145 3.30 9.71 -2.83
CA MET A 145 2.56 8.45 -2.68
C MET A 145 1.03 8.66 -2.79
N PRO A 146 0.30 7.73 -3.43
CA PRO A 146 -1.14 7.86 -3.55
C PRO A 146 -1.82 7.86 -2.18
N LYS A 147 -3.07 8.29 -2.12
CA LYS A 147 -3.85 8.24 -0.86
C LYS A 147 -4.39 6.83 -0.64
N PHE A 148 -4.50 6.42 0.62
CA PHE A 148 -5.21 5.19 0.98
C PHE A 148 -6.68 5.27 0.58
N ASN A 149 -7.21 4.14 0.09
CA ASN A 149 -8.64 4.04 -0.18
C ASN A 149 -9.40 4.02 1.13
N LYS A 150 -10.61 4.59 1.12
CA LYS A 150 -11.51 4.49 2.26
C LYS A 150 -12.81 3.83 1.86
N ILE A 151 -13.26 2.88 2.67
CA ILE A 151 -14.53 2.20 2.50
C ILE A 151 -15.54 2.80 3.48
N PRO A 152 -16.71 3.26 3.02
CA PRO A 152 -17.82 3.61 3.89
C PRO A 152 -18.57 2.33 4.32
N PHE A 153 -18.87 2.19 5.60
CA PHE A 153 -19.62 1.06 6.13
C PHE A 153 -20.62 1.51 7.21
N TYR A 154 -21.54 0.62 7.54
CA TYR A 154 -22.49 0.83 8.63
C TYR A 154 -22.19 -0.10 9.78
N LEU A 155 -22.16 0.45 10.98
CA LEU A 155 -22.03 -0.30 12.22
C LEU A 155 -23.35 -0.22 12.99
N GLN A 156 -23.90 -1.38 13.37
CA GLN A 156 -25.17 -1.48 14.08
C GLN A 156 -25.17 -2.70 15.00
N PRO A 157 -25.90 -2.67 16.13
CA PRO A 157 -26.07 -3.84 16.97
C PRO A 157 -26.75 -4.98 16.22
N HIS A 158 -26.27 -6.21 16.43
CA HIS A 158 -26.93 -7.39 15.89
C HIS A 158 -28.23 -7.67 16.66
N SER A 159 -29.25 -8.18 15.97
CA SER A 159 -30.59 -8.42 16.56
C SER A 159 -30.58 -9.37 17.77
N SER A 160 -29.62 -10.31 17.82
CA SER A 160 -29.43 -11.22 18.95
C SER A 160 -28.73 -10.61 20.17
N SER A 161 -28.05 -9.47 20.01
CA SER A 161 -27.21 -8.87 21.06
C SER A 161 -28.04 -8.31 22.23
N GLY A 162 -29.33 -8.02 22.01
CA GLY A 162 -30.20 -7.43 23.03
C GLY A 162 -29.83 -5.98 23.41
N ALA A 163 -28.76 -5.43 22.83
CA ALA A 163 -28.36 -4.05 22.99
C ALA A 163 -29.46 -3.11 22.46
N LYS A 164 -29.84 -2.12 23.26
CA LYS A 164 -30.84 -1.12 22.86
C LYS A 164 -30.33 -0.38 21.64
N THR A 165 -31.22 -0.16 20.67
CA THR A 165 -30.98 0.44 19.35
C THR A 165 -29.98 1.60 19.42
N LEU A 166 -28.69 1.31 19.20
CA LEU A 166 -27.73 2.35 18.87
C LEU A 166 -28.08 2.88 17.48
N LYS A 167 -27.85 4.18 17.32
CA LYS A 167 -28.04 4.85 16.04
C LYS A 167 -27.19 4.12 15.01
N LYS A 168 -27.75 3.85 13.84
CA LYS A 168 -27.01 3.28 12.72
C LYS A 168 -25.89 4.25 12.34
N ASP A 169 -24.67 3.94 12.75
CA ASP A 169 -23.53 4.82 12.55
C ASP A 169 -22.90 4.52 11.19
N ARG A 170 -22.83 5.57 10.35
CA ARG A 170 -22.10 5.52 9.09
C ARG A 170 -20.66 5.90 9.36
N LEU A 171 -19.77 4.93 9.26
CA LEU A 171 -18.33 5.10 9.47
C LEU A 171 -17.61 5.01 8.12
N SER A 172 -16.36 5.45 8.12
CA SER A 172 -15.45 5.24 6.98
C SER A 172 -14.04 5.05 7.50
N ALA A 173 -13.37 4.03 7.00
CA ALA A 173 -12.00 3.66 7.38
C ALA A 173 -11.20 3.23 6.16
N SER A 174 -9.91 2.96 6.34
CA SER A 174 -9.08 2.32 5.30
C SER A 174 -9.69 0.97 4.91
N ASP A 175 -9.54 0.59 3.65
CA ASP A 175 -9.78 -0.79 3.19
C ASP A 175 -8.90 -1.80 3.96
N MET A 176 -7.64 -1.48 4.20
CA MET A 176 -6.73 -2.32 5.01
C MET A 176 -6.94 -2.23 6.54
N LEU A 177 -8.07 -1.71 7.01
CA LEU A 177 -8.36 -1.72 8.45
C LEU A 177 -8.78 -3.14 8.85
N GLN A 178 -8.05 -3.76 9.77
CA GLN A 178 -8.42 -5.08 10.29
C GLN A 178 -9.73 -5.04 11.08
N VAL A 179 -10.53 -6.09 10.96
CA VAL A 179 -11.78 -6.31 11.71
C VAL A 179 -11.57 -6.16 13.23
N ARG A 180 -10.44 -6.65 13.75
CA ARG A 180 -10.00 -6.47 15.15
C ARG A 180 -10.07 -5.00 15.62
N LYS A 181 -9.62 -4.05 14.80
CA LYS A 181 -9.68 -2.60 15.13
C LYS A 181 -11.11 -2.07 15.18
N VAL A 182 -12.04 -2.67 14.42
CA VAL A 182 -13.47 -2.33 14.53
C VAL A 182 -14.06 -2.93 15.81
N MET A 183 -13.63 -4.13 16.22
CA MET A 183 -14.04 -4.74 17.48
C MET A 183 -13.59 -3.92 18.69
N GLU A 184 -12.32 -3.47 18.71
CA GLU A 184 -11.79 -2.53 19.70
C GLU A 184 -12.65 -1.26 19.79
N HIS A 185 -12.98 -0.67 18.63
CA HIS A 185 -13.83 0.52 18.56
C HIS A 185 -15.21 0.30 19.20
N VAL A 186 -15.85 -0.86 18.94
CA VAL A 186 -17.13 -1.22 19.56
C VAL A 186 -16.95 -1.39 21.08
N TYR A 187 -15.92 -2.12 21.50
CA TYR A 187 -15.68 -2.38 22.91
C TYR A 187 -15.49 -1.08 23.71
N GLU A 188 -14.61 -0.19 23.23
CA GLU A 188 -14.28 1.07 23.89
C GLU A 188 -15.43 2.07 23.85
N LYS A 189 -16.03 2.28 22.69
CA LYS A 189 -16.93 3.43 22.47
C LYS A 189 -18.40 3.10 22.57
N ILE A 190 -18.76 1.83 22.48
CA ILE A 190 -20.18 1.43 22.48
C ILE A 190 -20.51 0.71 23.77
N ILE A 191 -19.65 -0.21 24.24
CA ILE A 191 -19.93 -0.99 25.46
C ILE A 191 -19.40 -0.32 26.73
N ASN A 192 -18.18 0.21 26.72
CA ASN A 192 -17.59 0.83 27.92
C ASN A 192 -18.20 2.22 28.26
N LEU A 193 -18.84 2.89 27.30
CA LEU A 193 -19.55 4.15 27.54
C LEU A 193 -20.79 3.97 28.45
N ASP A 194 -21.45 2.80 28.42
CA ASP A 194 -22.55 2.49 29.35
C ASP A 194 -22.04 2.17 30.77
N ASN A 195 -20.83 1.61 30.91
CA ASN A 195 -20.24 1.26 32.22
C ASN A 195 -19.64 2.45 32.99
N GLU A 196 -19.13 3.47 32.31
CA GLU A 196 -18.60 4.70 32.95
C GLU A 196 -19.69 5.47 33.73
N SER A 197 -20.97 5.25 33.42
CA SER A 197 -22.08 5.83 34.19
C SER A 197 -22.28 5.23 35.59
N GLN A 198 -21.50 4.20 35.98
CA GLN A 198 -21.57 3.55 37.29
C GLN A 198 -20.25 3.47 38.10
N MET A 199 -19.13 4.04 37.64
CA MET A 199 -17.87 3.94 38.40
C MET A 199 -17.16 5.29 38.57
N THR A 200 -17.72 6.15 39.41
CA THR A 200 -16.92 7.17 40.11
C THR A 200 -16.03 6.49 41.14
N SER A 201 -14.80 6.11 40.79
CA SER A 201 -13.65 6.18 41.70
C SER A 201 -12.33 5.77 41.05
N SER A 202 -11.47 6.77 40.89
CA SER A 202 -10.03 6.71 41.13
C SER A 202 -9.18 5.81 40.24
N PHE A 203 -8.52 6.38 39.22
CA PHE A 203 -7.15 5.96 38.89
C PHE A 203 -6.29 7.16 38.51
N ASN A 204 -5.34 7.46 39.41
CA ASN A 204 -4.19 8.31 39.19
C ASN A 204 -3.11 7.51 38.45
N ASN A 205 -2.52 8.15 37.44
CA ASN A 205 -1.10 8.12 37.03
C ASN A 205 -0.38 6.76 36.91
N GLU A 206 0.00 6.36 35.69
CA GLU A 206 1.34 5.77 35.39
C GLU A 206 1.57 5.64 33.88
N LYS A 207 2.74 6.11 33.43
CA LYS A 207 3.09 6.42 32.03
C LYS A 207 4.10 5.43 31.43
N ALA A 208 3.99 4.14 31.77
CA ALA A 208 5.01 3.14 31.44
C ALA A 208 4.45 1.78 30.92
N GLY A 209 3.20 1.73 30.44
CA GLY A 209 2.56 0.46 30.03
C GLY A 209 1.52 0.63 28.93
N GLU A 210 1.76 1.50 27.95
CA GLU A 210 0.81 1.77 26.87
C GLU A 210 0.68 0.58 25.90
N GLN A 211 1.78 -0.11 25.57
CA GLN A 211 1.75 -1.29 24.68
C GLN A 211 1.12 -2.54 25.33
N GLU A 212 1.46 -2.85 26.60
CA GLU A 212 0.84 -3.98 27.30
C GLU A 212 -0.67 -3.77 27.51
N LYS A 213 -1.11 -2.52 27.77
CA LYS A 213 -2.53 -2.19 27.84
C LYS A 213 -3.24 -2.28 26.50
N GLU A 214 -2.57 -1.94 25.39
CA GLU A 214 -3.14 -2.03 24.05
C GLU A 214 -3.29 -3.48 23.59
N GLU A 215 -2.34 -4.36 23.92
CA GLU A 215 -2.50 -5.80 23.67
C GLU A 215 -3.62 -6.39 24.54
N ASP A 216 -3.70 -6.01 25.82
CA ASP A 216 -4.75 -6.49 26.73
C ASP A 216 -6.15 -6.05 26.29
N ILE A 217 -6.33 -4.79 25.84
CA ILE A 217 -7.63 -4.32 25.35
C ILE A 217 -8.05 -5.02 24.05
N THR A 218 -7.10 -5.34 23.19
CA THR A 218 -7.32 -6.05 21.94
C THR A 218 -7.86 -7.46 22.20
N VAL A 219 -7.19 -8.20 23.09
CA VAL A 219 -7.61 -9.56 23.50
C VAL A 219 -8.99 -9.52 24.16
N VAL A 220 -9.21 -8.56 25.08
CA VAL A 220 -10.50 -8.41 25.76
C VAL A 220 -11.62 -8.04 24.79
N ALA A 221 -11.35 -7.20 23.80
CA ALA A 221 -12.33 -6.85 22.76
C ALA A 221 -12.68 -8.07 21.91
N GLU A 222 -11.69 -8.88 21.50
CA GLU A 222 -11.91 -10.12 20.75
C GLU A 222 -12.72 -11.16 21.53
N GLU A 223 -12.53 -11.26 22.84
CA GLU A 223 -13.31 -12.20 23.67
C GLU A 223 -14.75 -11.75 23.89
N LYS A 224 -15.02 -10.44 23.87
CA LYS A 224 -16.32 -9.86 24.25
C LYS A 224 -17.19 -9.40 23.08
N ILE A 225 -16.58 -9.13 21.93
CA ILE A 225 -17.27 -8.62 20.74
C ILE A 225 -17.27 -9.69 19.67
N GLU A 226 -18.39 -9.87 19.01
CA GLU A 226 -18.49 -10.66 17.78
C GLU A 226 -18.97 -9.74 16.66
N LEU A 227 -18.22 -9.68 15.56
CA LEU A 227 -18.56 -8.84 14.41
C LEU A 227 -19.11 -9.74 13.29
N LEU A 228 -20.26 -9.35 12.72
CA LEU A 228 -20.93 -10.11 11.68
C LEU A 228 -21.16 -9.25 10.44
N CYS A 229 -20.99 -9.85 9.27
CA CYS A 229 -21.45 -9.30 7.99
C CYS A 229 -22.36 -10.33 7.31
N GLN A 230 -23.59 -9.95 6.97
CA GLN A 230 -24.60 -10.87 6.39
C GLN A 230 -24.76 -12.17 7.20
N ASP A 231 -24.86 -12.03 8.54
CA ASP A 231 -24.97 -13.14 9.49
C ASP A 231 -23.79 -14.14 9.50
N GLN A 232 -22.66 -13.78 8.87
CA GLN A 232 -21.40 -14.52 8.97
C GLN A 232 -20.45 -13.84 9.94
N VAL A 233 -19.87 -14.63 10.84
CA VAL A 233 -18.83 -14.17 11.79
C VAL A 233 -17.56 -13.84 11.00
N LEU A 234 -17.00 -12.66 11.26
CA LEU A 234 -15.79 -12.18 10.61
C LEU A 234 -14.54 -12.62 11.38
N ASP A 235 -13.49 -13.00 10.65
CA ASP A 235 -12.16 -13.25 11.24
C ASP A 235 -11.53 -11.90 11.68
N PRO A 236 -11.06 -11.76 12.92
CA PRO A 236 -10.40 -10.54 13.40
C PRO A 236 -9.19 -10.09 12.54
N ASN A 237 -8.53 -11.02 11.85
CA ASN A 237 -7.36 -10.74 11.01
C ASN A 237 -7.73 -10.34 9.57
N MET A 238 -9.01 -10.39 9.21
CA MET A 238 -9.49 -9.95 7.90
C MET A 238 -9.52 -8.41 7.83
N ASP A 239 -9.19 -7.86 6.66
CA ASP A 239 -9.35 -6.43 6.35
C ASP A 239 -10.79 -6.12 5.86
N LEU A 240 -11.21 -4.84 5.88
CA LEU A 240 -12.58 -4.40 5.56
C LEU A 240 -13.01 -4.55 4.08
#